data_AF-A0A6L5FDU1-F1
#
_entry.id   AF-A0A6L5FDU1-F1
#
_cell.length_a   1.000
_cell.length_b   1.000
_cell.length_c   1.000
_cell.angle_alpha   90.00
_cell.angle_beta   90.00
_cell.angle_gamma   90.00
#
_symmetry.space_group_name_H-M   'P 1'
#
loop_
_entity.id
_entity.type
_entity.pdbx_description
1 polymer ?
#
loop_
_entity_poly.entity_id
_entity_poly.type
_entity_poly.pdbx_seq_one_letter_code
_entity_poly.pdbx_strand_id
1 'polypeptide(L)'
;MDSRACRRRAAVSVDAAAADGGDGGRPQAAVAVHRAVPDGVTPYLDRFYFDVALSGARAPMAALTEMARSDHIMYGSDWPFVARDFVVEQIENLRTMPYFADDRFAAMERGNAARLFKRFADA
;
A
#
# COMPACT_ATOMS: atom_id res chain seq x y z
N MET A 1 -20.59 -3.07 -20.78
CA MET A 1 -20.16 -4.11 -19.84
C MET A 1 -19.59 -3.41 -18.62
N ASP A 2 -20.27 -3.53 -17.49
CA ASP A 2 -20.06 -2.72 -16.28
C ASP A 2 -18.99 -3.33 -15.37
N SER A 3 -17.89 -2.59 -15.18
CA SER A 3 -16.69 -3.01 -14.44
C SER A 3 -16.83 -2.94 -12.91
N ARG A 4 -18.02 -2.67 -12.36
CA ARG A 4 -18.24 -2.60 -10.90
C ARG A 4 -18.49 -3.96 -10.22
N ALA A 5 -18.55 -5.06 -10.97
CA ALA A 5 -19.03 -6.34 -10.45
C ALA A 5 -17.96 -7.29 -9.85
N CYS A 6 -16.66 -7.00 -9.87
CA CYS A 6 -15.63 -8.02 -9.58
C CYS A 6 -14.73 -7.80 -8.35
N ARG A 7 -15.12 -6.99 -7.35
CA ARG A 7 -14.41 -6.97 -6.05
C ARG A 7 -15.35 -6.81 -4.87
N ARG A 8 -16.02 -7.90 -4.48
CA ARG A 8 -16.37 -8.08 -3.08
C ARG A 8 -15.08 -8.46 -2.36
N ARG A 9 -14.34 -7.46 -1.86
CA ARG A 9 -13.31 -7.71 -0.84
C ARG A 9 -14.07 -8.31 0.33
N ALA A 10 -13.79 -9.55 0.70
CA ALA A 10 -14.26 -10.06 1.97
C ALA A 10 -13.75 -9.07 3.02
N ALA A 11 -14.68 -8.42 3.74
CA ALA A 11 -14.30 -7.76 4.97
C ALA A 11 -13.62 -8.85 5.80
N VAL A 12 -12.36 -8.64 6.19
CA VAL A 12 -11.83 -9.39 7.32
C VAL A 12 -12.65 -8.88 8.50
N SER A 13 -13.76 -9.57 8.79
CA SER A 13 -14.45 -9.40 10.04
C SER A 13 -13.45 -9.85 11.10
N VAL A 14 -12.89 -8.88 11.82
CA VAL A 14 -12.40 -9.16 13.16
C VAL A 14 -13.65 -9.38 13.99
N ASP A 15 -14.23 -10.58 13.89
CA ASP A 15 -15.24 -11.01 14.83
C ASP A 15 -14.56 -10.98 16.19
N ALA A 16 -14.94 -9.98 16.99
CA ALA A 16 -14.58 -9.88 18.39
C ALA A 16 -15.25 -11.06 19.11
N ALA A 17 -14.63 -12.23 19.01
CA ALA A 17 -14.93 -13.34 19.89
C ALA A 17 -14.64 -12.84 21.32
N ALA A 18 -15.72 -12.57 22.05
CA ALA A 18 -15.69 -12.35 23.48
C ALA A 18 -15.20 -13.65 24.13
N ALA A 19 -13.88 -13.72 24.34
CA ALA A 19 -13.27 -14.74 25.16
C ALA A 19 -13.24 -14.21 26.61
N ASP A 20 -14.07 -14.84 27.42
CA ASP A 20 -14.10 -14.72 28.87
C ASP A 20 -12.79 -15.30 29.46
N GLY A 21 -12.25 -14.62 30.48
CA GLY A 21 -11.21 -15.14 31.38
C GLY A 21 -9.75 -15.07 30.90
N GLY A 22 -8.98 -14.14 31.47
CA GLY A 22 -7.52 -14.22 31.57
C GLY A 22 -6.78 -12.93 31.22
N ASP A 23 -6.47 -12.12 32.22
CA ASP A 23 -5.56 -10.96 32.17
C ASP A 23 -4.11 -11.40 31.91
N GLY A 24 -3.87 -11.89 30.70
CA GLY A 24 -2.54 -12.16 30.15
C GLY A 24 -2.13 -11.03 29.24
N GLY A 25 -1.79 -9.86 29.81
CA GLY A 25 -0.94 -8.83 29.21
C GLY A 25 -1.11 -8.59 27.69
N ARG A 26 -2.31 -8.21 27.23
CA ARG A 26 -2.44 -7.68 25.87
C ARG A 26 -1.63 -6.38 25.79
N PRO A 27 -0.80 -6.16 24.73
CA PRO A 27 -0.08 -4.90 24.59
C PRO A 27 -1.08 -3.75 24.55
N GLN A 28 -1.00 -2.86 25.55
CA GLN A 28 -1.94 -1.76 25.75
C GLN A 28 -2.13 -0.89 24.49
N ALA A 29 -1.11 -0.83 23.63
CA ALA A 29 -1.15 -0.16 22.34
C ALA A 29 -2.25 -0.70 21.40
N ALA A 30 -2.44 -2.01 21.31
CA ALA A 30 -3.46 -2.60 20.43
C ALA A 30 -4.89 -2.30 20.93
N VAL A 31 -5.08 -2.32 22.25
CA VAL A 31 -6.36 -1.96 22.89
C VAL A 31 -6.67 -0.46 22.72
N ALA A 32 -5.64 0.39 22.79
CA ALA A 32 -5.77 1.83 22.61
C ALA A 32 -6.13 2.21 21.16
N VAL A 33 -5.52 1.56 20.17
CA VAL A 33 -5.81 1.81 18.75
C VAL A 33 -7.25 1.44 18.41
N HIS A 34 -7.77 0.31 18.90
CA HIS A 34 -9.16 -0.09 18.64
C HIS A 34 -10.18 0.93 19.20
N ARG A 35 -9.91 1.51 20.37
CA ARG A 35 -10.77 2.57 20.94
C ARG A 35 -10.71 3.87 20.14
N ALA A 36 -9.54 4.22 19.63
CA ALA A 36 -9.34 5.44 18.84
C ALA A 36 -9.84 5.29 17.39
N VAL A 37 -9.88 4.07 16.87
CA VAL A 37 -10.22 3.73 15.49
C VAL A 37 -11.24 2.58 15.48
N PRO A 38 -12.51 2.86 15.86
CA PRO A 38 -13.53 1.84 16.06
C PRO A 38 -13.84 1.07 14.77
N ASP A 39 -13.69 1.72 13.61
CA ASP A 39 -13.93 1.13 12.28
C ASP A 39 -12.70 0.38 11.72
N GLY A 40 -11.63 0.24 12.52
CA GLY A 40 -10.35 -0.31 12.09
C GLY A 40 -9.54 0.64 11.21
N VAL A 41 -8.28 0.33 10.95
CA VAL A 41 -7.34 1.24 10.27
C VAL A 41 -7.53 1.30 8.74
N THR A 42 -8.13 0.28 8.14
CA THR A 42 -8.25 0.15 6.68
C THR A 42 -8.93 1.34 5.99
N PRO A 43 -10.08 1.87 6.47
CA PRO A 43 -10.71 3.05 5.85
C PRO A 43 -9.85 4.32 5.91
N TYR A 44 -8.88 4.36 6.81
CA TYR A 44 -7.94 5.46 6.94
C TYR A 44 -6.77 5.27 5.97
N LEU A 45 -6.23 4.05 5.87
CA LEU A 45 -5.16 3.70 4.94
C LEU A 45 -5.54 3.93 3.47
N ASP A 46 -6.80 3.70 3.12
CA ASP A 46 -7.32 3.96 1.76
C ASP A 46 -7.19 5.42 1.29
N ARG A 47 -6.96 6.37 2.20
CA ARG A 47 -6.79 7.79 1.89
C ARG A 47 -5.34 8.19 1.62
N PHE A 48 -4.39 7.36 2.02
CA PHE A 48 -2.97 7.66 1.87
C PHE A 48 -2.44 7.21 0.51
N TYR A 49 -1.36 7.87 0.09
CA TYR A 49 -0.56 7.50 -1.05
C TYR A 49 0.79 6.99 -0.54
N PHE A 50 1.34 5.99 -1.21
CA PHE A 50 2.56 5.30 -0.82
C PHE A 50 3.57 5.40 -1.95
N ASP A 51 4.79 5.84 -1.65
CA ASP A 51 5.90 5.60 -2.55
C ASP A 51 6.55 4.23 -2.25
N VAL A 52 7.44 3.79 -3.14
CA VAL A 52 8.16 2.51 -3.04
C VAL A 52 9.67 2.68 -2.83
N ALA A 53 10.11 3.83 -2.31
CA ALA A 53 11.51 4.05 -2.00
C ALA A 53 12.01 2.98 -1.02
N LEU A 54 13.19 2.42 -1.34
CA LEU A 54 13.82 1.33 -0.58
C LEU A 54 12.99 0.05 -0.42
N SER A 55 11.84 -0.06 -1.10
CA SER A 55 10.80 -1.05 -0.82
C SER A 55 10.36 -1.84 -2.05
N GLY A 56 11.18 -1.87 -3.11
CA GLY A 56 10.88 -2.57 -4.37
C GLY A 56 10.99 -4.10 -4.31
N ALA A 57 11.51 -4.65 -3.21
CA ALA A 57 11.62 -6.10 -3.02
C ALA A 57 10.25 -6.81 -2.89
N ARG A 58 10.23 -8.12 -3.13
CA ARG A 58 8.99 -8.93 -3.15
C ARG A 58 8.16 -8.85 -1.85
N ALA A 59 8.82 -8.94 -0.70
CA ALA A 59 8.14 -8.99 0.60
C ALA A 59 7.40 -7.68 0.96
N PRO A 60 8.04 -6.49 0.94
CA PRO A 60 7.34 -5.23 1.21
C PRO A 60 6.24 -4.96 0.17
N MET A 61 6.49 -5.27 -1.10
CA MET A 61 5.47 -5.08 -2.13
C MET A 61 4.27 -6.01 -1.97
N ALA A 62 4.46 -7.26 -1.53
CA ALA A 62 3.35 -8.15 -1.23
C ALA A 62 2.44 -7.57 -0.13
N ALA A 63 3.02 -7.01 0.93
CA ALA A 63 2.24 -6.34 1.97
C ALA A 63 1.53 -5.08 1.45
N LEU A 64 2.24 -4.22 0.71
CA LEU A 64 1.69 -2.97 0.19
C LEU A 64 0.52 -3.22 -0.78
N THR A 65 0.68 -4.18 -1.70
CA THR A 65 -0.31 -4.45 -2.75
C THR A 65 -1.57 -5.14 -2.24
N GLU A 66 -1.50 -5.78 -1.07
CA GLU A 66 -2.66 -6.30 -0.36
C GLU A 66 -3.45 -5.21 0.37
N MET A 67 -2.82 -4.11 0.80
CA MET A 67 -3.50 -3.04 1.52
C MET A 67 -3.90 -1.86 0.62
N ALA A 68 -2.98 -1.36 -0.21
CA ALA A 68 -3.12 -0.14 -0.97
C ALA A 68 -3.81 -0.36 -2.32
N ARG A 69 -4.53 0.67 -2.77
CA ARG A 69 -5.04 0.72 -4.14
C ARG A 69 -3.89 0.95 -5.12
N SER A 70 -3.95 0.33 -6.29
CA SER A 70 -2.89 0.46 -7.31
C SER A 70 -2.69 1.91 -7.80
N ASP A 71 -3.72 2.75 -7.75
CA ASP A 71 -3.65 4.17 -8.14
C ASP A 71 -3.11 5.09 -7.02
N HIS A 72 -2.84 4.52 -5.84
CA HIS A 72 -2.24 5.19 -4.68
C HIS A 72 -0.78 4.79 -4.46
N ILE A 73 -0.19 3.97 -5.35
CA ILE A 73 1.21 3.56 -5.30
C ILE A 73 1.98 4.37 -6.33
N MET A 74 3.06 5.04 -5.93
CA MET A 74 3.90 5.86 -6.81
C MET A 74 5.37 5.49 -6.69
N TYR A 75 6.14 5.79 -7.73
CA TYR A 75 7.58 5.61 -7.69
C TYR A 75 8.25 6.64 -6.77
N GLY A 76 9.23 6.18 -6.00
CA GLY A 76 10.15 7.01 -5.21
C GLY A 76 11.52 6.33 -5.18
N SER A 77 12.59 7.09 -5.41
CA SER A 77 13.97 6.55 -5.44
C SER A 77 14.77 6.85 -4.18
N ASP A 78 14.43 7.95 -3.50
CA ASP A 78 15.24 8.55 -2.43
C ASP A 78 16.69 8.90 -2.88
N TRP A 79 16.88 9.13 -4.17
CA TRP A 79 18.13 9.70 -4.71
C TRP A 79 18.22 11.20 -4.37
N PRO A 80 19.38 11.74 -3.92
CA PRO A 80 20.71 11.13 -3.87
C PRO A 80 21.13 10.55 -2.50
N PHE A 81 20.19 10.34 -1.57
CA PHE A 81 20.48 9.77 -0.26
C PHE A 81 20.78 8.26 -0.34
N VAL A 82 20.17 7.59 -1.31
CA VAL A 82 20.37 6.17 -1.60
C VAL A 82 21.38 5.98 -2.73
N ALA A 83 22.27 4.98 -2.59
CA ALA A 83 23.27 4.66 -3.60
C ALA A 83 22.63 4.28 -4.95
N ARG A 84 23.26 4.72 -6.05
CA ARG A 84 22.72 4.55 -7.41
C ARG A 84 22.43 3.10 -7.75
N ASP A 85 23.35 2.20 -7.41
CA ASP A 85 23.25 0.79 -7.75
C ASP A 85 22.06 0.13 -7.02
N PHE A 86 21.80 0.56 -5.78
CA PHE A 86 20.63 0.12 -5.05
C PHE A 86 19.33 0.64 -5.69
N VAL A 87 19.29 1.91 -6.13
CA VAL A 87 18.13 2.45 -6.86
C VAL A 87 17.86 1.65 -8.14
N VAL A 88 18.91 1.32 -8.90
CA VAL A 88 18.78 0.50 -10.12
C VAL A 88 18.24 -0.89 -9.79
N GLU A 89 18.75 -1.53 -8.74
CA GLU A 89 18.24 -2.82 -8.27
C GLU A 89 16.75 -2.75 -7.90
N GLN A 90 16.33 -1.73 -7.16
CA GLN A 90 14.91 -1.56 -6.79
C GLN A 90 14.01 -1.35 -8.03
N ILE A 91 14.46 -0.57 -9.01
CA ILE A 91 13.71 -0.38 -10.27
C ILE A 91 13.54 -1.71 -11.00
N GLU A 92 14.60 -2.52 -11.13
CA GLU A 92 14.51 -3.80 -11.83
C GLU A 92 13.62 -4.81 -11.10
N ASN A 93 13.65 -4.81 -9.76
CA ASN A 93 12.71 -5.61 -8.95
C ASN A 93 11.24 -5.21 -9.23
N LEU A 94 10.95 -3.90 -9.33
CA LEU A 94 9.61 -3.40 -9.62
C LEU A 94 9.18 -3.72 -11.06
N ARG A 95 10.07 -3.56 -12.04
CA ARG A 95 9.81 -3.82 -13.47
C ARG A 95 9.47 -5.27 -13.76
N THR A 96 10.15 -6.18 -13.09
CA THR A 96 10.01 -7.63 -13.31
C THR A 96 8.91 -8.25 -12.44
N MET A 97 8.29 -7.48 -11.55
CA MET A 97 7.24 -7.97 -10.66
C MET A 97 5.92 -8.20 -11.41
N PRO A 98 5.33 -9.41 -11.35
CA PRO A 98 4.07 -9.70 -12.07
C PRO A 98 2.91 -8.78 -11.72
N TYR A 99 2.87 -8.24 -10.49
CA TYR A 99 1.83 -7.29 -10.07
C TYR A 99 1.81 -6.01 -10.92
N PHE A 100 2.97 -5.57 -11.40
CA PHE A 100 3.14 -4.34 -12.20
C PHE A 100 3.19 -4.61 -13.70
N ALA A 101 2.75 -5.79 -14.16
CA ALA A 101 2.57 -6.05 -15.58
C ALA A 101 1.60 -5.06 -16.25
N ASP A 102 1.60 -5.04 -17.58
CA ASP A 102 0.77 -4.17 -18.42
C ASP A 102 0.99 -2.67 -18.16
N ASP A 103 -0.09 -1.91 -17.99
CA ASP A 103 -0.07 -0.46 -17.78
C ASP A 103 0.25 -0.07 -16.33
N ARG A 104 0.30 -1.03 -15.40
CA ARG A 104 0.47 -0.75 -13.97
C ARG A 104 1.84 -0.22 -13.63
N PHE A 105 2.90 -0.68 -14.32
CA PHE A 105 4.23 -0.11 -14.12
C PHE A 105 4.25 1.37 -14.52
N ALA A 106 3.74 1.73 -15.71
CA ALA A 106 3.68 3.12 -16.17
C ALA A 106 2.77 3.99 -15.28
N ALA A 107 1.67 3.42 -14.77
CA ALA A 107 0.82 4.10 -13.80
C ALA A 107 1.58 4.40 -12.50
N MET A 108 2.30 3.43 -11.94
CA MET A 108 3.10 3.62 -10.72
C MET A 108 4.29 4.56 -10.95
N GLU A 109 4.99 4.42 -12.07
CA GLU A 109 6.17 5.22 -12.44
C GLU A 109 5.84 6.72 -12.53
N ARG A 110 4.74 7.07 -13.20
CA ARG A 110 4.37 8.48 -13.45
C ARG A 110 2.87 8.75 -13.32
N GLY A 111 2.02 7.88 -13.86
CA GLY A 111 0.60 8.16 -14.04
C GLY A 111 -0.16 8.54 -12.77
N ASN A 112 0.13 7.87 -11.66
CA ASN A 112 -0.50 8.10 -10.36
C ASN A 112 -0.06 9.43 -9.76
N ALA A 113 1.25 9.72 -9.80
CA ALA A 113 1.79 11.00 -9.34
C ALA A 113 1.24 12.18 -10.15
N ALA A 114 1.12 12.04 -11.48
CA ALA A 114 0.54 13.07 -12.35
C ALA A 114 -0.94 13.35 -12.05
N ARG A 115 -1.72 12.32 -11.67
CA ARG A 115 -3.11 12.47 -11.24
C ARG A 115 -3.24 13.18 -9.89
N LEU A 116 -2.36 12.86 -8.94
CA LEU A 116 -2.33 13.48 -7.61
C LEU A 116 -1.85 14.95 -7.71
N PHE A 117 -0.73 15.18 -8.40
CA PHE A 117 -0.10 16.48 -8.54
C PHE A 117 -0.39 17.07 -9.92
N LYS A 118 -1.62 17.56 -10.10
CA LYS A 118 -2.15 18.06 -11.38
C LYS A 118 -1.26 19.06 -12.11
N ARG A 119 -0.45 19.84 -11.39
CA ARG A 119 0.53 20.78 -11.99
C ARG A 119 1.61 20.11 -12.86
N PHE A 120 1.78 18.79 -12.75
CA PHE A 120 2.75 17.99 -13.50
C PHE A 120 2.09 17.05 -14.52
N ALA A 121 0.80 17.19 -14.79
CA ALA A 121 0.09 16.31 -15.72
C ALA A 121 0.59 16.46 -17.17
N ASP A 122 0.95 17.68 -17.56
CA ASP A 122 1.34 18.06 -18.92
C ASP A 122 2.87 18.13 -19.13
N ALA A 123 3.64 17.67 -18.15
CA ALA A 123 5.11 17.71 -18.15
C ALA A 123 5.76 16.56 -18.93
#